data_AF-U1LZ92-F1
#
_entry.id   AF-U1LZ92-F1
#
_cell.length_a   1.000
_cell.length_b   1.000
_cell.length_c   1.000
_cell.angle_alpha   90.00
_cell.angle_beta   90.00
_cell.angle_gamma   90.00
#
_symmetry.space_group_name_H-M   'P 1'
#
loop_
_entity.id
_entity.type
_entity.pdbx_description
1 polymer ?
#
loop_
_entity_poly.entity_id
_entity_poly.type
_entity_poly.pdbx_seq_one_letter_code
_entity_poly.pdbx_strand_id
1 'polypeptide(L)'
;MANDNNVRLNRELTHELNRMQAGGTSYRQETALMALKLSRHVSVPESLRDRETARRYVRAAQLNVHEDRVEDVAKMLSMAARRAYSTPETAFSVDMKVQLEEKRNRFKARGLRVKS
;
A
#
# COMPACT_ATOMS: atom_id res chain seq x y z
N MET A 1 -1.08 -21.62 13.01
CA MET A 1 -0.12 -21.61 11.90
C MET A 1 -0.09 -20.21 11.33
N ALA A 2 1.00 -19.46 11.54
CA ALA A 2 1.16 -18.15 10.91
C ALA A 2 1.44 -18.39 9.42
N ASN A 3 0.67 -17.73 8.57
CA ASN A 3 0.72 -17.93 7.12
C ASN A 3 2.03 -17.31 6.59
N ASP A 4 3.07 -18.12 6.32
CA ASP A 4 4.39 -17.66 5.85
C ASP A 4 4.33 -16.82 4.56
N ASN A 5 3.19 -16.86 3.85
CA ASN A 5 2.94 -16.10 2.63
C ASN A 5 2.97 -14.56 2.82
N ASN A 6 2.66 -14.06 4.02
CA ASN A 6 2.54 -12.62 4.28
C ASN A 6 3.80 -11.97 4.90
N VAL A 7 4.92 -12.70 5.00
CA VAL A 7 6.17 -12.20 5.59
C VAL A 7 6.66 -10.91 4.93
N ARG A 8 6.62 -10.85 3.59
CA ARG A 8 7.05 -9.65 2.83
C ARG A 8 6.15 -8.45 3.09
N LEU A 9 4.83 -8.66 3.10
CA LEU A 9 3.84 -7.63 3.41
C LEU A 9 4.00 -7.10 4.84
N ASN A 10 4.17 -8.00 5.82
CA ASN A 10 4.35 -7.66 7.22
C ASN A 10 5.64 -6.85 7.45
N ARG A 11 6.72 -7.18 6.72
CA ARG A 11 7.97 -6.43 6.77
C ARG A 11 7.78 -5.00 6.27
N GLU A 12 7.13 -4.83 5.12
CA GLU A 12 6.83 -3.50 4.56
C GLU A 12 5.95 -2.66 5.50
N LEU A 13 4.95 -3.26 6.13
CA LEU A 13 4.07 -2.57 7.09
C LEU A 13 4.77 -2.26 8.41
N THR A 14 5.67 -3.14 8.87
CA THR A 14 6.50 -2.88 10.04
C THR A 14 7.45 -1.70 9.79
N HIS A 15 8.08 -1.64 8.61
CA HIS A 15 8.90 -0.49 8.23
C HIS A 15 8.06 0.80 8.17
N GLU A 16 6.85 0.74 7.61
CA GLU A 16 5.93 1.90 7.60
C GLU A 16 5.58 2.36 9.01
N LEU A 17 5.23 1.42 9.91
CA LEU A 17 4.90 1.72 11.30
C LEU A 17 6.08 2.39 12.02
N ASN A 18 7.30 1.84 11.88
CA ASN A 18 8.49 2.41 12.50
C ASN A 18 8.78 3.84 11.99
N ARG A 19 8.56 4.11 10.70
CA ARG A 19 8.67 5.48 10.15
C ARG A 19 7.63 6.42 10.76
N MET A 20 6.39 5.95 10.93
CA MET A 20 5.33 6.77 11.54
C MET A 20 5.56 6.98 13.04
N GLN A 21 6.21 6.05 13.74
CA GLN A 21 6.61 6.24 15.14
C GLN A 21 7.70 7.29 15.30
N ALA A 22 8.60 7.42 14.32
CA ALA A 22 9.70 8.39 14.35
C ALA A 22 9.28 9.85 14.04
N GLY A 23 8.08 10.10 13.52
CA GLY A 23 7.66 11.46 13.18
C GLY A 23 6.26 11.63 12.54
N GLY A 24 5.42 10.60 12.59
CA GLY A 24 4.04 10.62 12.09
C GLY A 24 3.04 11.05 13.16
N THR A 25 1.84 11.44 12.73
CA THR A 25 0.73 11.72 13.65
C THR A 25 0.20 10.43 14.27
N SER A 26 -0.42 10.53 15.45
CA SER A 26 -1.11 9.40 16.11
C SER A 26 -2.07 8.69 15.16
N TYR A 27 -2.83 9.46 14.37
CA TYR A 27 -3.71 8.95 13.32
C TYR A 27 -3.00 8.03 12.31
N ARG A 28 -1.83 8.44 11.81
CA ARG A 28 -1.07 7.64 10.84
C ARG A 28 -0.43 6.40 11.48
N GLN A 29 0.00 6.50 12.74
CA GLN A 29 0.50 5.36 13.50
C GLN A 29 -0.61 4.32 13.74
N GLU A 30 -1.80 4.75 14.15
CA GLU A 30 -2.96 3.87 14.33
C GLU A 30 -3.36 3.18 13.02
N THR A 31 -3.35 3.93 11.90
CA THR A 31 -3.62 3.39 10.57
C THR A 31 -2.61 2.30 10.20
N ALA A 32 -1.32 2.53 10.43
CA ALA A 32 -0.26 1.56 10.17
C ALA A 32 -0.36 0.32 11.06
N LEU A 33 -0.71 0.50 12.33
CA LEU A 33 -0.91 -0.59 13.27
C LEU A 33 -2.13 -1.45 12.88
N MET A 34 -3.22 -0.84 12.42
CA MET A 34 -4.38 -1.57 11.90
C MET A 34 -4.05 -2.34 10.62
N ALA A 35 -3.36 -1.71 9.67
CA ALA A 35 -2.92 -2.38 8.44
C ALA A 35 -2.03 -3.60 8.76
N LEU A 36 -1.09 -3.47 9.71
CA LEU A 36 -0.23 -4.57 10.14
C LEU A 36 -0.99 -5.68 10.87
N LYS A 37 -2.00 -5.36 11.67
CA LYS A 37 -2.86 -6.38 12.29
C LYS A 37 -3.63 -7.16 11.23
N LEU A 38 -4.20 -6.45 10.27
CA LEU A 38 -4.97 -7.03 9.18
C LEU A 38 -4.12 -7.91 8.26
N SER A 39 -2.87 -7.54 7.98
CA SER A 39 -2.01 -8.29 7.08
C SER A 39 -1.68 -9.71 7.56
N ARG A 40 -1.70 -9.94 8.89
CA ARG A 40 -1.43 -11.24 9.50
C ARG A 40 -2.44 -12.32 9.12
N HIS A 41 -3.65 -11.92 8.74
CA HIS A 41 -4.75 -12.83 8.39
C HIS A 41 -4.95 -12.96 6.88
N VAL A 42 -4.12 -12.30 6.07
CA VAL A 42 -4.26 -12.33 4.61
C VAL A 42 -3.76 -13.65 4.05
N SER A 43 -4.62 -14.32 3.28
CA SER A 43 -4.30 -15.57 2.59
C SER A 43 -3.52 -15.34 1.29
N VAL A 44 -3.89 -14.31 0.54
CA VAL A 44 -3.31 -13.98 -0.78
C VAL A 44 -2.82 -12.52 -0.79
N PRO A 45 -1.64 -12.22 -0.23
CA PRO A 45 -1.17 -10.85 -0.02
C PRO A 45 -0.87 -10.09 -1.32
N GLU A 46 -0.58 -10.80 -2.41
CA GLU A 46 -0.36 -10.20 -3.74
C GLU A 46 -1.61 -9.57 -4.34
N SER A 47 -2.80 -10.08 -3.98
CA SER A 47 -4.08 -9.54 -4.45
C SER A 47 -4.35 -8.13 -3.92
N LEU A 48 -3.78 -7.80 -2.76
CA LEU A 48 -3.94 -6.48 -2.13
C LEU A 48 -3.21 -5.36 -2.88
N ARG A 49 -2.40 -5.67 -3.90
CA ARG A 49 -1.84 -4.64 -4.81
C ARG A 49 -2.93 -3.80 -5.46
N ASP A 50 -4.10 -4.39 -5.68
CA ASP A 50 -5.29 -3.66 -6.08
C ASP A 50 -5.97 -3.01 -4.87
N ARG A 51 -6.28 -1.72 -5.01
CA ARG A 51 -6.81 -0.91 -3.91
C ARG A 51 -8.26 -1.26 -3.60
N GLU A 52 -9.06 -1.64 -4.60
CA GLU A 52 -10.44 -2.04 -4.39
C GLU A 52 -10.52 -3.37 -3.64
N THR A 53 -9.66 -4.31 -4.00
CA THR A 53 -9.49 -5.60 -3.31
C THR A 53 -9.06 -5.39 -1.86
N ALA A 54 -8.09 -4.50 -1.61
CA ALA A 54 -7.70 -4.12 -0.25
C ALA A 54 -8.86 -3.49 0.54
N ARG A 55 -9.68 -2.65 -0.08
CA ARG A 55 -10.86 -2.04 0.56
C ARG A 55 -11.89 -3.08 0.95
N ARG A 56 -12.23 -3.99 0.03
CA ARG A 56 -13.17 -5.10 0.29
C ARG A 56 -12.67 -5.96 1.44
N TYR A 57 -11.37 -6.26 1.47
CA TYR A 57 -10.75 -7.00 2.57
C TYR A 57 -10.87 -6.28 3.91
N VAL A 58 -10.56 -4.98 3.97
CA VAL A 58 -10.67 -4.19 5.21
C VAL A 58 -12.11 -4.14 5.71
N ARG A 59 -13.08 -3.96 4.82
CA ARG A 59 -14.52 -3.97 5.16
C ARG A 59 -14.97 -5.34 5.67
N ALA A 60 -14.54 -6.41 5.01
CA ALA A 60 -14.91 -7.78 5.37
C ALA A 60 -14.29 -8.25 6.69
N ALA A 61 -13.14 -7.69 7.07
CA ALA A 61 -12.44 -8.05 8.29
C ALA A 61 -13.14 -7.61 9.60
N GLN A 62 -14.31 -6.95 9.52
CA GLN A 62 -15.19 -6.58 10.64
C GLN A 62 -14.49 -5.95 11.86
N LEU A 63 -13.34 -5.30 11.65
CA LEU A 63 -12.79 -4.44 12.68
C LEU A 63 -13.73 -3.23 12.79
N ASN A 64 -13.96 -2.73 14.01
CA ASN A 64 -14.66 -1.47 14.31
C ASN A 64 -13.92 -0.24 13.74
N VAL A 65 -13.57 -0.30 12.46
CA VAL A 65 -12.90 0.73 11.69
C VAL A 65 -14.02 1.59 11.15
N HIS A 66 -14.11 2.82 11.66
CA HIS A 66 -14.97 3.83 11.07
C HIS A 66 -14.78 3.88 9.56
N GLU A 67 -15.85 4.10 8.81
CA GLU A 67 -15.82 4.04 7.35
C GLU A 67 -14.74 4.94 6.74
N ASP A 68 -14.47 6.08 7.37
CA ASP A 68 -13.39 7.01 7.00
C ASP A 68 -11.99 6.37 7.07
N ARG A 69 -11.78 5.47 8.03
CA ARG A 69 -10.49 4.78 8.23
C ARG A 69 -10.31 3.57 7.33
N VAL A 70 -11.38 3.02 6.76
CA VAL A 70 -11.31 1.88 5.82
C VAL A 70 -10.45 2.26 4.62
N GLU A 71 -10.63 3.45 4.08
CA GLU A 71 -9.94 3.87 2.86
C GLU A 71 -8.44 4.11 3.10
N ASP A 72 -8.07 4.67 4.25
CA ASP A 72 -6.68 4.91 4.62
C ASP A 72 -5.93 3.60 4.92
N VAL A 73 -6.56 2.67 5.64
CA VAL A 73 -6.01 1.35 5.91
C VAL A 73 -5.87 0.56 4.60
N ALA A 74 -6.88 0.59 3.72
CA ALA A 74 -6.84 -0.06 2.42
C ALA A 74 -5.74 0.51 1.52
N LYS A 75 -5.59 1.84 1.51
CA LYS A 75 -4.50 2.52 0.79
C LYS A 75 -3.14 2.06 1.29
N MET A 76 -2.95 1.99 2.60
CA MET A 76 -1.67 1.59 3.19
C MET A 76 -1.35 0.12 2.90
N LEU A 77 -2.32 -0.78 3.03
CA LEU A 77 -2.18 -2.19 2.64
C LEU A 77 -1.81 -2.32 1.16
N SER A 78 -2.47 -1.58 0.29
CA SER A 78 -2.20 -1.63 -1.14
C SER A 78 -0.82 -1.10 -1.51
N MET A 79 -0.38 -0.01 -0.88
CA MET A 79 0.98 0.51 -1.07
C MET A 79 2.04 -0.47 -0.57
N ALA A 80 1.85 -1.06 0.60
CA ALA A 80 2.78 -2.05 1.15
C ALA A 80 2.83 -3.32 0.27
N ALA A 81 1.68 -3.82 -0.19
CA ALA A 81 1.61 -4.97 -1.10
C ALA A 81 2.29 -4.67 -2.44
N ARG A 82 2.14 -3.44 -2.97
CA ARG A 82 2.88 -3.03 -4.17
C ARG A 82 4.39 -3.03 -3.95
N ARG A 83 4.88 -2.54 -2.81
CA ARG A 83 6.32 -2.59 -2.51
C ARG A 83 6.83 -4.02 -2.33
N ALA A 84 6.05 -4.87 -1.69
CA ALA A 84 6.42 -6.26 -1.42
C ALA A 84 6.38 -7.18 -2.66
N TYR A 85 5.46 -6.93 -3.60
CA TYR A 85 5.13 -7.88 -4.68
C TYR A 85 5.03 -7.26 -6.08
N SER A 86 5.48 -6.01 -6.27
CA SER A 86 5.72 -5.50 -7.63
C SER A 86 7.15 -5.83 -8.03
N THR A 87 7.35 -6.09 -9.32
CA THR A 87 8.68 -6.19 -9.90
C THR A 87 9.45 -4.90 -9.58
N PRO A 88 10.67 -4.98 -9.04
CA PRO A 88 11.47 -3.78 -8.82
C PRO A 88 11.81 -3.13 -10.16
N GLU A 89 11.90 -1.79 -10.20
CA GLU A 89 12.18 -1.07 -11.46
C GLU A 89 13.51 -1.48 -12.11
N THR A 90 14.45 -1.99 -11.30
CA THR A 90 15.72 -2.56 -11.75
C THR A 90 15.54 -3.77 -12.66
N ALA A 91 14.46 -4.54 -12.46
CA ALA A 91 14.09 -5.70 -13.27
C ALA A 91 13.06 -5.37 -14.37
N PHE A 92 12.73 -4.10 -14.60
CA PHE A 92 11.89 -3.70 -15.72
C PHE A 92 12.63 -3.88 -17.05
N SER A 93 11.92 -4.35 -18.06
CA SER A 93 12.39 -4.28 -19.44
C SER A 93 12.58 -2.83 -19.88
N VAL A 94 13.37 -2.63 -20.95
CA VAL A 94 13.59 -1.29 -21.53
C VAL A 94 12.24 -0.64 -21.89
N ASP A 95 11.34 -1.38 -22.52
CA ASP A 95 10.01 -0.88 -22.89
C ASP A 95 9.17 -0.45 -21.68
N MET A 96 9.21 -1.22 -20.59
CA MET A 96 8.52 -0.84 -19.35
C MET A 96 9.08 0.44 -18.74
N LYS A 97 10.41 0.65 -18.81
CA LYS A 97 11.03 1.89 -18.34
C LYS A 97 10.61 3.08 -19.19
N VAL A 98 10.58 2.94 -20.51
CA VAL A 98 10.11 3.97 -21.44
C VAL A 98 8.65 4.35 -21.15
N GLN A 99 7.75 3.37 -21.02
CA GLN A 99 6.35 3.64 -20.68
C GLN A 99 6.18 4.34 -19.32
N LEU A 100 7.02 3.99 -18.34
CA LEU A 100 7.01 4.62 -17.02
C LEU A 100 7.45 6.09 -17.09
N GLU A 101 8.49 6.38 -17.88
CA GLU A 101 8.96 7.74 -18.14
C GLU A 101 7.92 8.57 -18.89
N GLU A 102 7.30 8.03 -19.93
CA GLU A 102 6.21 8.71 -20.64
C GLU A 102 5.03 9.03 -19.73
N LYS A 103 4.70 8.11 -18.82
CA LYS A 103 3.65 8.33 -17.82
C LYS A 103 4.06 9.45 -16.86
N ARG A 104 5.29 9.45 -16.34
CA ARG A 104 5.84 10.52 -15.50
C ARG A 104 5.83 11.88 -16.21
N ASN A 105 6.21 11.92 -17.48
CA ASN A 105 6.22 13.13 -18.29
C ASN A 105 4.80 13.66 -18.51
N ARG A 106 3.83 12.79 -18.78
CA ARG A 106 2.40 13.17 -18.85
C ARG A 106 1.87 13.75 -17.54
N PHE A 107 2.27 13.18 -16.40
CA PHE A 107 1.90 13.72 -15.09
C PHE A 107 2.55 15.07 -14.82
N LYS A 108 3.83 15.27 -15.15
CA LYS A 108 4.50 16.59 -15.03
C LYS A 108 3.81 17.63 -15.91
N ALA A 109 3.54 17.30 -17.16
CA ALA A 109 2.87 18.18 -18.12
C ALA A 109 1.43 18.54 -17.68
N ARG A 110 0.68 17.58 -17.11
CA ARG A 110 -0.68 17.83 -16.59
C ARG A 110 -0.69 18.54 -15.24
N GLY A 111 0.27 18.25 -14.35
CA GLY A 111 0.40 18.93 -13.05
C GLY A 111 0.79 20.40 -13.18
N LEU A 112 1.54 20.75 -14.24
CA LEU A 112 1.82 22.15 -14.62
C LEU A 112 0.57 22.93 -15.06
N ARG A 113 -0.51 22.25 -15.47
CA ARG A 113 -1.73 22.89 -16.01
C ARG A 113 -2.78 23.24 -14.94
N VAL A 114 -2.53 22.95 -13.66
CA VAL A 114 -3.44 23.27 -12.53
C VAL A 114 -3.07 24.59 -11.83
N LYS A 115 -2.04 25.30 -12.30
CA LYS A 115 -1.74 26.68 -11.91
C LYS A 115 -1.62 27.56 -13.16
N SER A 116 -2.75 27.94 -13.73
CA SER A 116 -2.91 29.11 -14.58
C SER A 116 -4.37 29.55 -14.51
#